data_AF-A0A931UR39-F1
#
_entry.id   AF-A0A931UR39-F1
#
_cell.length_a   1.000
_cell.length_b   1.000
_cell.length_c   1.000
_cell.angle_alpha   90.00
_cell.angle_beta   90.00
_cell.angle_gamma   90.00
#
_symmetry.space_group_name_H-M   'P 1'
#
loop_
_entity.id
_entity.type
_entity.pdbx_description
1 polymer ?
#
loop_
_entity_poly.entity_id
_entity_poly.type
_entity_poly.pdbx_seq_one_letter_code
_entity_poly.pdbx_strand_id
1 'polypeptide(L)'
;LDEVWWALTTRMHPRDGIHIAEGKVANPLIPWLRPDERVTNETAGVYFDARFPPSWDPEYRARHCAIVDFEHAWPAEVRERVLGRWTEYGYRNGPGRPPGAGPAEGA
;
A
#
# COMPACT_ATOMS: atom_id res chain seq x y z
N LEU A 1 0.87 8.02 1.42
CA LEU A 1 1.42 7.11 2.46
C LEU A 1 0.31 6.27 3.08
N ASP A 2 -0.91 6.78 3.20
CA ASP A 2 -2.07 6.10 3.81
C ASP A 2 -2.31 4.70 3.24
N GLU A 3 -2.32 4.55 1.91
CA GLU A 3 -2.48 3.25 1.25
C GLU A 3 -1.32 2.28 1.55
N VAL A 4 -0.10 2.79 1.68
CA VAL A 4 1.09 2.00 2.04
C VAL A 4 0.97 1.49 3.48
N TRP A 5 0.59 2.36 4.42
CA TRP A 5 0.38 1.98 5.81
C TRP A 5 -0.78 1.00 5.96
N TRP A 6 -1.87 1.22 5.25
CA TRP A 6 -2.98 0.28 5.21
C TRP A 6 -2.53 -1.10 4.72
N ALA A 7 -1.81 -1.17 3.60
CA ALA A 7 -1.29 -2.45 3.09
C ALA A 7 -0.34 -3.12 4.12
N LEU A 8 0.59 -2.36 4.69
CA LEU A 8 1.56 -2.87 5.66
C LEU A 8 0.89 -3.39 6.94
N THR A 9 -0.14 -2.70 7.44
CA THR A 9 -0.77 -3.04 8.72
C THR A 9 -1.85 -4.11 8.62
N THR A 10 -2.43 -4.32 7.43
CA THR A 10 -3.57 -5.26 7.26
C THR A 10 -3.24 -6.49 6.43
N ARG A 11 -2.18 -6.47 5.61
CA ARG A 11 -1.83 -7.59 4.71
C ARG A 11 -0.54 -8.30 5.10
N MET A 12 0.40 -7.58 5.72
CA MET A 12 1.67 -8.16 6.13
C MET A 12 1.45 -9.10 7.31
N HIS A 13 1.71 -10.38 7.09
CA HIS A 13 1.65 -11.34 8.19
C HIS A 13 2.79 -11.05 9.18
N PRO A 14 2.52 -10.85 10.48
CA PRO A 14 3.54 -10.37 11.42
C PRO A 14 4.69 -11.37 11.63
N ARG A 15 4.46 -12.67 11.39
CA ARG A 15 5.50 -13.70 11.48
C ARG A 15 6.31 -13.84 10.20
N ASP A 16 5.63 -13.80 9.05
CA ASP A 16 6.19 -14.30 7.79
C ASP A 16 6.43 -13.19 6.75
N GLY A 17 5.91 -11.98 6.98
CA GLY A 17 6.03 -10.85 6.06
C GLY A 17 7.18 -9.89 6.37
N ILE A 18 7.99 -10.16 7.39
CA ILE A 18 9.16 -9.33 7.75
C ILE A 18 10.41 -10.17 7.49
N HIS A 19 11.20 -9.76 6.50
CA HIS A 19 12.43 -10.46 6.14
C HIS A 19 13.64 -9.57 6.38
N ILE A 20 14.55 -10.04 7.22
CA ILE A 20 15.85 -9.40 7.44
C ILE A 20 16.82 -9.95 6.40
N ALA A 21 17.49 -9.06 5.68
CA ALA A 21 18.52 -9.41 4.72
C ALA A 21 19.86 -8.82 5.17
N GLU A 22 20.72 -9.71 5.64
CA GLU A 22 22.08 -9.40 6.09
C GLU A 22 23.02 -9.08 4.92
N GLY A 23 24.19 -8.53 5.22
CA GLY A 23 25.25 -8.34 4.23
C GLY A 23 25.00 -7.23 3.22
N LYS A 24 24.13 -6.25 3.54
CA LYS A 24 23.85 -5.12 2.65
C LYS A 24 24.91 -4.05 2.83
N VAL A 25 25.29 -3.41 1.72
CA VAL A 25 26.16 -2.23 1.76
C VAL A 25 25.46 -1.12 2.56
N ALA A 26 26.14 -0.63 3.59
CA ALA A 26 25.60 0.41 4.45
C ALA A 26 25.56 1.76 3.72
N ASN A 27 24.48 2.52 3.92
CA ASN A 27 24.45 3.93 3.55
C ASN A 27 24.97 4.74 4.76
N PRO A 28 26.14 5.40 4.69
CA PRO A 28 26.78 6.02 5.85
C PRO A 28 25.96 7.17 6.48
N LEU A 29 24.99 7.72 5.74
CA LEU A 29 24.08 8.77 6.22
C LEU A 29 22.95 8.24 7.12
N ILE A 30 22.79 6.92 7.21
CA ILE A 30 21.76 6.32 8.05
C ILE A 30 22.14 6.51 9.54
N PRO A 31 21.25 7.10 10.36
CA PRO A 31 21.58 7.44 11.75
C PRO A 31 21.60 6.22 12.68
N TRP A 32 20.84 5.17 12.37
CA TRP A 32 20.73 3.99 13.22
C TRP A 32 21.88 2.97 13.05
N LEU A 33 22.80 3.20 12.11
CA LEU A 33 23.98 2.33 11.93
C LEU A 33 24.85 2.31 13.18
N ARG A 34 25.19 1.09 13.63
CA ARG A 34 26.08 0.85 14.76
C ARG A 34 27.53 1.18 14.40
N PRO A 35 28.41 1.45 15.39
CA PRO A 35 29.81 1.78 15.13
C PRO A 35 30.57 0.71 14.32
N ASP A 36 30.33 -0.57 14.58
CA ASP A 36 30.94 -1.70 13.85
C ASP A 36 30.48 -1.75 12.39
N GLU A 37 29.18 -1.58 12.13
CA GLU A 37 28.60 -1.52 10.77
C GLU A 37 29.15 -0.35 9.95
N ARG A 38 29.50 0.76 10.60
CA ARG A 38 30.17 1.90 9.94
C ARG A 38 31.59 1.58 9.52
N VAL A 39 32.31 0.76 10.29
CA VAL A 39 33.69 0.36 9.99
C VAL A 39 33.69 -0.67 8.87
N THR A 40 32.80 -1.66 8.92
CA THR A 40 32.71 -2.72 7.90
C THR A 40 32.00 -2.26 6.62
N ASN A 41 31.25 -1.17 6.68
CA ASN A 41 30.35 -0.69 5.62
C ASN A 41 29.30 -1.74 5.23
N GLU A 42 28.89 -2.56 6.20
CA GLU A 42 27.94 -3.66 6.04
C GLU A 42 26.87 -3.60 7.13
N THR A 43 25.62 -3.81 6.75
CA THR A 43 24.45 -3.74 7.64
C THR A 43 23.37 -4.74 7.20
N ALA A 44 22.32 -4.88 8.01
CA ALA A 44 21.07 -5.50 7.59
C ALA A 44 20.14 -4.50 6.86
N GLY A 45 19.34 -5.02 5.93
CA GLY A 45 18.14 -4.36 5.41
C GLY A 45 16.89 -5.15 5.78
N VAL A 46 15.71 -4.54 5.61
CA VAL A 46 14.42 -5.20 5.84
C VAL A 46 13.56 -5.14 4.59
N TYR A 47 12.91 -6.26 4.27
CA TYR A 47 11.85 -6.34 3.27
C TYR A 47 10.53 -6.61 3.98
N PHE A 48 9.52 -5.80 3.66
CA PHE A 48 8.16 -5.97 4.15
C PHE A 48 7.29 -6.54 3.02
N ASP A 49 6.82 -7.78 3.17
CA ASP A 49 5.91 -8.43 2.23
C ASP A 49 4.45 -8.22 2.65
N ALA A 50 3.81 -7.24 2.00
CA ALA A 50 2.39 -6.92 2.19
C ALA A 50 1.50 -7.44 1.04
N ARG A 51 1.94 -8.49 0.34
CA ARG A 51 1.14 -9.12 -0.73
C ARG A 51 0.18 -10.15 -0.13
N PHE A 52 -0.95 -10.36 -0.81
CA PHE A 52 -1.80 -11.52 -0.50
C PHE A 52 -1.06 -12.81 -0.85
N PRO A 53 -1.09 -13.85 0.02
CA PRO A 53 -0.32 -15.07 -0.23
C PRO A 53 -0.67 -15.73 -1.58
N PRO A 54 0.33 -16.07 -2.40
CA PRO A 54 0.09 -16.70 -3.71
C PRO A 54 -0.45 -18.13 -3.59
N SER A 55 -0.27 -18.77 -2.43
CA SER A 55 -0.80 -20.10 -2.13
C SER A 55 -2.31 -20.11 -1.87
N TRP A 56 -2.94 -18.96 -1.67
CA TRP A 56 -4.38 -18.89 -1.47
C TRP A 56 -5.11 -19.05 -2.79
N ASP A 57 -6.15 -19.88 -2.78
CA ASP A 57 -7.02 -20.09 -3.94
C ASP A 57 -7.57 -18.75 -4.48
N PRO A 58 -7.61 -18.55 -5.81
CA PRO A 58 -8.18 -17.35 -6.42
C PRO A 58 -9.58 -16.98 -5.91
N GLU A 59 -10.48 -17.96 -5.73
CA GLU A 59 -11.83 -17.76 -5.21
C GLU A 59 -11.79 -17.26 -3.75
N TYR A 60 -10.93 -17.87 -2.92
CA TYR A 60 -10.73 -17.43 -1.54
C TYR A 60 -10.23 -15.98 -1.49
N ARG A 61 -9.24 -15.63 -2.32
CA ARG A 61 -8.73 -14.25 -2.39
C ARG A 61 -9.80 -13.27 -2.85
N ALA A 62 -10.59 -13.61 -3.86
CA ALA A 62 -11.68 -12.75 -4.33
C ALA A 62 -12.70 -12.46 -3.22
N ARG A 63 -12.99 -13.45 -2.37
CA ARG A 63 -13.95 -13.33 -1.27
C ARG A 63 -13.41 -12.59 -0.05
N HIS A 64 -12.12 -12.77 0.28
CA HIS A 64 -11.56 -12.35 1.57
C HIS A 64 -10.56 -11.20 1.47
N CYS A 65 -10.07 -10.87 0.27
CA CYS A 65 -9.04 -9.86 0.04
C CYS A 65 -9.56 -8.67 -0.78
N ALA A 66 -10.88 -8.58 -1.01
CA ALA A 66 -11.48 -7.48 -1.73
C ALA A 66 -11.21 -6.14 -1.01
N ILE A 67 -10.83 -5.12 -1.79
CA ILE A 67 -10.66 -3.76 -1.28
C ILE A 67 -12.03 -3.14 -1.14
N VAL A 68 -12.36 -2.66 0.07
CA VAL A 68 -13.65 -2.06 0.37
C VAL A 68 -13.47 -0.55 0.54
N ASP A 69 -13.45 0.16 -0.59
CA ASP A 69 -13.44 1.62 -0.64
C ASP A 69 -14.43 2.13 -1.69
N PHE A 70 -14.47 3.45 -1.90
CA PHE A 70 -15.40 4.03 -2.88
C PHE A 70 -15.11 3.60 -4.32
N GLU A 71 -13.85 3.37 -4.68
CA GLU A 71 -13.44 3.04 -6.06
C GLU A 71 -13.74 1.58 -6.41
N HIS A 72 -13.46 0.66 -5.50
CA HIS A 72 -13.46 -0.78 -5.74
C HIS A 72 -14.78 -1.45 -5.33
N ALA A 73 -15.48 -0.94 -4.30
CA ALA A 73 -16.66 -1.61 -3.75
C ALA A 73 -17.98 -1.29 -4.48
N TRP A 74 -17.98 -0.28 -5.36
CA TRP A 74 -19.19 0.22 -6.01
C TRP A 74 -19.07 0.17 -7.52
N PRO A 75 -20.12 -0.22 -8.27
CA PRO A 75 -20.14 -0.14 -9.73
C PRO A 75 -19.92 1.29 -10.25
N ALA A 76 -19.36 1.43 -11.44
CA ALA A 76 -19.02 2.72 -12.03
C ALA A 76 -20.23 3.65 -12.11
N GLU A 77 -21.39 3.11 -12.46
CA GLU A 77 -22.65 3.87 -12.58
C GLU A 77 -23.07 4.47 -11.23
N VAL A 78 -22.81 3.76 -10.13
CA VAL A 78 -23.08 4.26 -8.77
C VAL A 78 -22.07 5.35 -8.40
N ARG A 79 -20.79 5.14 -8.68
CA ARG A 79 -19.73 6.12 -8.39
C ARG A 79 -19.99 7.44 -9.11
N GLU A 80 -20.27 7.37 -10.41
CA GLU A 80 -20.59 8.54 -11.25
C GLU A 80 -21.84 9.27 -10.77
N ARG A 81 -22.91 8.54 -10.45
CA ARG A 81 -24.14 9.14 -9.92
C ARG A 81 -23.92 9.84 -8.59
N VAL A 82 -23.10 9.28 -7.69
CA VAL A 82 -22.79 9.88 -6.39
C VAL A 82 -21.97 11.16 -6.59
N LEU A 83 -20.93 11.11 -7.42
CA LEU A 83 -20.08 12.27 -7.71
C LEU A 83 -20.84 13.38 -8.43
N GLY A 84 -21.70 13.04 -9.40
CA GLY A 84 -22.49 14.01 -10.16
C GLY A 84 -23.53 14.76 -9.33
N ARG A 85 -24.03 14.15 -8.25
CA ARG A 85 -25.04 14.73 -7.35
C ARG A 85 -24.45 15.20 -6.01
N TRP A 86 -23.13 15.23 -5.88
CA TRP A 86 -22.43 15.49 -4.62
C TRP A 86 -22.85 16.81 -3.96
N THR A 87 -23.00 17.87 -4.77
CA THR A 87 -23.44 19.19 -4.33
C THR A 87 -24.95 19.26 -4.02
N GLU A 88 -25.78 18.48 -4.72
CA GLU A 88 -27.22 18.35 -4.40
C GLU A 88 -27.42 17.74 -3.01
N TYR A 89 -26.53 16.86 -2.59
CA TYR A 89 -26.55 16.28 -1.24
C TYR A 89 -26.03 17.24 -0.15
N GLY A 90 -25.61 18.45 -0.52
CA GLY A 90 -25.12 19.48 0.40
C GLY A 90 -23.61 19.42 0.68
N TYR A 91 -22.86 18.55 0.01
CA TYR A 91 -21.40 18.53 0.12
C TYR A 91 -20.75 19.56 -0.79
N ARG A 92 -19.68 20.21 -0.32
CA ARG A 92 -18.90 21.12 -1.15
C ARG A 92 -17.95 20.33 -2.05
N ASN A 93 -17.74 20.80 -3.27
CA ASN A 93 -16.62 20.34 -4.08
C ASN A 93 -15.33 20.81 -3.38
N GLY A 94 -14.66 19.89 -2.70
CA GLY A 94 -13.40 20.17 -2.02
C GLY A 94 -12.26 20.39 -3.03
N PRO A 95 -11.17 21.07 -2.62
CA PRO A 95 -9.94 21.08 -3.40
C PRO A 95 -9.25 19.73 -3.21
N GLY A 96 -9.59 18.71 -4.01
CA GLY A 96 -9.00 17.38 -3.82
C GLY A 96 -9.36 16.37 -4.91
N ARG A 97 -8.38 16.15 -5.80
CA ARG A 97 -8.30 15.19 -6.93
C ARG A 97 -9.36 15.37 -8.03
N PRO A 98 -8.95 15.68 -9.29
CA PRO A 98 -9.89 15.76 -10.40
C PRO A 98 -10.51 14.38 -10.68
N PRO A 99 -11.81 14.32 -11.01
CA PRO A 99 -12.45 13.10 -11.51
C PRO A 99 -11.81 12.76 -12.86
N GLY A 100 -11.07 11.64 -12.93
CA GLY A 100 -10.48 11.16 -14.19
C GLY A 100 -9.00 10.76 -14.17
N ALA A 101 -8.29 10.83 -13.05
CA ALA A 101 -6.97 10.21 -12.96
C ALA A 101 -7.13 8.69 -12.76
N GLY A 102 -7.33 7.98 -13.88
CA GLY A 102 -7.20 6.52 -13.95
C GLY A 102 -5.81 6.06 -13.50
N PRO A 103 -5.60 4.74 -13.30
CA PRO A 103 -4.28 4.23 -12.96
C PRO A 103 -3.30 4.69 -14.05
N ALA A 104 -2.15 5.22 -13.64
CA ALA A 104 -1.07 5.50 -14.58
C ALA A 104 -0.73 4.18 -15.29
N GLU A 105 -0.98 4.12 -16.59
CA GLU A 105 -0.45 3.05 -17.44
C GLU A 105 1.07 3.02 -17.29
N GLY A 106 1.61 1.83 -17.01
CA GLY A 106 3.04 1.55 -17.08
C GLY A 106 3.77 1.51 -15.73
N ALA A 107 3.83 0.31 -15.16
CA ALA A 107 4.98 -0.21 -14.44
C ALA A 107 5.03 -1.73 -14.63
#